data_AF-A0A7R9YLD0-F1
#
_entry.id   AF-A0A7R9YLD0-F1
#
_cell.length_a   1.000
_cell.length_b   1.000
_cell.length_c   1.000
_cell.angle_alpha   90.00
_cell.angle_beta   90.00
_cell.angle_gamma   90.00
#
_symmetry.space_group_name_H-M   'P 1'
#
loop_
_entity.id
_entity.type
_entity.pdbx_description
1 polymer ?
#
loop_
_entity_poly.entity_id
_entity_poly.type
_entity_poly.pdbx_seq_one_letter_code
_entity_poly.pdbx_strand_id
1 'polypeptide(L)'
;NQLVVWEAQFGDFANTAQCIIDQFIASGEQKWVRQSGLVLLLPHGYDGQGPEHSSARLERFLQMSDDDPDVFPPMEHDTRRQIQEGNWQICNVTTPANYFHLLCR
;
A
#
# COMPACT_ATOMS: atom_id res chain seq x y z
N ASN A 1 16.69 4.27 -12.37
CA ASN A 1 15.57 4.03 -11.45
C ASN A 1 15.64 5.03 -10.31
N GLN A 2 14.50 5.60 -9.93
CA GLN A 2 14.35 6.49 -8.78
C GLN A 2 13.34 5.86 -7.82
N LEU A 3 13.65 5.87 -6.53
CA LEU A 3 12.68 5.56 -5.48
C LEU A 3 11.84 6.82 -5.25
N VAL A 4 10.56 6.77 -5.57
CA VAL A 4 9.63 7.89 -5.38
C VAL A 4 8.79 7.60 -4.14
N VAL A 5 8.89 8.48 -3.15
CA VAL A 5 8.18 8.36 -1.89
C VAL A 5 7.29 9.58 -1.72
N TRP A 6 6.03 9.34 -1.36
CA TRP A 6 5.11 10.37 -0.91
C TRP A 6 4.68 10.06 0.52
N GLU A 7 4.85 11.04 1.40
CA GLU A 7 4.52 10.92 2.82
C GLU A 7 3.36 11.86 3.16
N ALA A 8 2.32 11.30 3.76
CA ALA A 8 1.25 12.08 4.35
C ALA A 8 1.68 12.58 5.72
N GLN A 9 1.28 13.80 6.10
CA GLN A 9 1.52 14.31 7.45
C GLN A 9 0.87 13.42 8.53
N PHE A 10 -0.37 12.99 8.27
CA PHE A 10 -1.08 11.93 8.96
C PHE A 10 -1.77 11.08 7.90
N GLY A 11 -1.86 9.77 8.12
CA GLY A 11 -2.49 8.86 7.16
C GLY A 11 -3.93 9.23 6.82
N ASP A 12 -4.64 9.85 7.78
CA ASP A 12 -6.01 10.32 7.62
C ASP A 12 -6.20 11.29 6.44
N PHE A 13 -5.17 12.09 6.09
CA PHE A 13 -5.21 13.08 5.00
C PHE A 13 -5.01 12.51 3.60
N ALA A 14 -4.71 11.21 3.47
CA ALA A 14 -4.59 10.55 2.17
C ALA A 14 -5.90 10.60 1.36
N ASN A 15 -7.03 10.75 2.04
CA ASN A 15 -8.35 10.92 1.42
C ASN A 15 -8.45 12.14 0.48
N THR A 16 -7.63 13.17 0.67
CA THR A 16 -7.63 14.35 -0.21
C THR A 16 -7.15 14.01 -1.62
N ALA A 17 -6.30 12.98 -1.74
CA ALA A 17 -5.77 12.46 -2.99
C ALA A 17 -6.53 11.22 -3.49
N GLN A 18 -7.75 10.94 -2.99
CA GLN A 18 -8.49 9.72 -3.31
C GLN A 18 -8.66 9.50 -4.82
N CYS A 19 -8.95 10.56 -5.58
CA CYS A 19 -9.07 10.46 -7.04
C CYS A 19 -7.78 9.95 -7.70
N ILE A 20 -6.61 10.36 -7.20
CA ILE A 20 -5.32 9.89 -7.68
C ILE A 20 -5.09 8.43 -7.30
N ILE A 21 -5.38 8.08 -6.04
CA ILE A 21 -5.22 6.71 -5.53
C ILE A 21 -6.07 5.74 -6.35
N ASP A 22 -7.36 6.03 -6.56
CA ASP A 22 -8.29 5.11 -7.23
C ASP A 22 -8.03 5.01 -8.73
N GLN A 23 -7.88 6.17 -9.40
CA GLN A 23 -7.88 6.21 -10.86
C GLN A 23 -6.50 6.00 -11.47
N PHE A 24 -5.43 6.28 -10.73
CA PHE A 24 -4.06 6.17 -11.24
C PHE A 24 -3.25 5.11 -10.53
N ILE A 25 -3.23 5.09 -9.19
CA ILE A 25 -2.33 4.18 -8.48
C ILE A 25 -2.89 2.76 -8.46
N ALA A 26 -4.14 2.58 -8.00
CA ALA A 26 -4.76 1.26 -7.84
C ALA A 26 -5.07 0.56 -9.18
N SER A 27 -5.47 1.33 -10.19
CA SER A 27 -5.97 0.81 -11.47
C SER A 27 -5.08 1.12 -12.68
N GLY A 28 -3.97 1.83 -12.49
CA GLY A 28 -3.12 2.28 -13.59
C GLY A 28 -2.42 1.14 -14.34
N GLU A 29 -2.01 0.10 -13.63
CA GLU A 29 -1.42 -1.10 -14.24
C GLU A 29 -2.45 -1.86 -15.07
N GLN A 30 -3.65 -2.12 -14.52
CA GLN A 30 -4.70 -2.85 -15.24
C GLN A 30 -5.27 -2.06 -16.43
N LYS A 31 -5.45 -0.74 -16.29
CA LYS A 31 -6.06 0.10 -17.34
C LYS A 31 -5.09 0.45 -18.48
N TRP A 32 -3.82 0.71 -18.15
CA TRP A 32 -2.85 1.29 -19.09
C TRP A 32 -1.51 0.57 -19.14
N VAL A 33 -1.38 -0.58 -18.48
CA VAL A 33 -0.13 -1.36 -18.40
C VAL A 33 1.03 -0.48 -17.89
N ARG A 34 0.71 0.44 -16.98
CA ARG A 34 1.66 1.39 -16.41
C ARG A 34 2.00 1.00 -14.98
N GLN A 35 3.18 0.40 -14.82
CA GLN A 35 3.73 0.08 -13.51
C GLN A 35 4.22 1.35 -12.80
N SER A 36 3.94 1.42 -11.50
CA SER A 36 4.36 2.51 -10.62
C SER A 36 5.08 1.94 -9.40
N GLY A 37 6.27 2.44 -9.11
CA GLY A 37 7.04 2.11 -7.89
C GLY A 37 6.85 3.14 -6.78
N LEU A 38 5.73 3.87 -6.78
CA LEU A 38 5.44 4.90 -5.78
C LEU A 38 5.21 4.26 -4.41
N VAL A 39 5.95 4.72 -3.39
CA VAL A 39 5.74 4.32 -1.99
C VAL A 39 4.89 5.38 -1.30
N LEU A 40 3.76 4.96 -0.73
CA LEU A 40 2.90 5.80 0.11
C LEU A 40 3.22 5.54 1.59
N LEU A 41 3.80 6.54 2.27
CA LEU A 41 4.01 6.50 3.71
C LEU A 41 2.83 7.17 4.41
N LEU A 42 2.05 6.35 5.12
CA LEU A 42 0.84 6.78 5.82
C LEU A 42 1.03 6.54 7.32
N PRO A 43 1.39 7.58 8.10
CA PRO A 43 1.47 7.47 9.55
C PRO A 43 0.13 7.00 10.12
N HIS A 44 0.17 5.91 10.89
CA HIS A 44 -1.00 5.25 11.47
C HIS A 44 -0.72 4.85 12.91
N GLY A 45 -1.66 5.12 13.82
CA GLY A 45 -1.53 4.75 15.23
C GLY A 45 -2.68 5.32 16.07
N TYR A 46 -3.22 4.51 16.99
CA TYR A 46 -4.31 4.93 17.88
C TYR A 46 -3.76 5.49 19.20
N ASP A 47 -3.15 6.67 19.15
CA ASP A 47 -2.49 7.29 20.31
C ASP A 47 -3.37 8.30 21.07
N GLY A 48 -4.68 8.31 20.80
CA GLY A 48 -5.64 9.21 21.47
C GLY A 48 -5.63 10.66 20.97
N GLN A 49 -4.99 10.94 19.83
CA GLN A 49 -4.91 12.28 19.22
C GLN A 49 -6.20 12.71 18.48
N GLY A 50 -7.25 11.91 18.55
CA GLY A 50 -8.55 12.19 17.93
C GLY A 50 -8.74 11.52 16.57
N PRO A 51 -9.94 11.67 15.98
CA PRO A 51 -10.37 10.87 14.82
C PRO A 51 -9.68 11.21 13.50
N GLU A 52 -8.98 12.35 13.41
CA GLU A 52 -8.28 12.81 12.20
C GLU A 52 -6.76 12.62 12.25
N HIS A 53 -6.26 11.97 13.29
CA HIS A 53 -4.82 11.76 13.54
C HIS A 53 -4.54 10.33 13.99
N SER A 54 -5.41 9.38 13.63
CA SER A 54 -5.36 8.01 14.13
C SER A 54 -5.29 6.96 13.03
N SER A 55 -6.03 7.15 11.93
CA SER A 55 -6.25 6.08 10.97
C SER A 55 -5.87 6.45 9.54
N ALA A 56 -4.92 5.69 8.99
CA ALA A 56 -4.66 5.68 7.55
C ALA A 56 -5.77 4.99 6.72
N ARG A 57 -6.83 4.47 7.37
CA ARG A 57 -7.93 3.74 6.71
C ARG A 57 -7.44 2.56 5.88
N LEU A 58 -6.57 1.73 6.47
CA LEU A 58 -5.95 0.57 5.83
C LEU A 58 -6.98 -0.37 5.18
N GLU A 59 -8.17 -0.48 5.75
CA GLU A 59 -9.29 -1.26 5.22
C GLU A 59 -9.66 -0.86 3.78
N ARG A 60 -9.52 0.43 3.44
CA ARG A 60 -9.78 0.92 2.09
C ARG A 60 -8.73 0.45 1.10
N PHE A 61 -7.46 0.51 1.49
CA PHE A 61 -6.37 0.02 0.64
C PHE A 61 -6.50 -1.48 0.40
N LEU A 62 -6.86 -2.25 1.43
CA LEU A 62 -7.13 -3.68 1.30
C LEU A 62 -8.33 -3.96 0.37
N GLN A 63 -9.41 -3.19 0.48
CA GLN A 63 -10.57 -3.32 -0.42
C GLN A 63 -10.24 -2.97 -1.88
N MET A 64 -9.24 -2.11 -2.11
CA MET A 64 -8.75 -1.77 -3.45
C MET A 64 -7.70 -2.76 -3.98
N SER A 65 -7.27 -3.73 -3.18
CA SER A 65 -6.41 -4.83 -3.67
C SER A 65 -7.19 -5.69 -4.66
N ASP A 66 -6.52 -6.22 -5.67
CA ASP A 66 -7.11 -7.17 -6.62
C ASP A 66 -7.04 -8.64 -6.15
N ASP A 67 -6.56 -8.87 -4.93
CA ASP A 67 -6.50 -10.18 -4.30
C ASP A 67 -7.90 -10.77 -4.04
N ASP A 68 -8.04 -12.08 -4.27
CA ASP A 68 -9.26 -12.82 -3.93
C ASP A 68 -9.34 -13.03 -2.39
N PRO A 69 -10.42 -12.57 -1.72
CA PRO A 69 -10.54 -12.66 -0.26
C PRO A 69 -10.76 -14.09 0.26
N ASP A 70 -11.26 -15.01 -0.59
CA ASP A 70 -11.64 -16.36 -0.20
C ASP A 70 -10.60 -17.40 -0.62
N VAL A 71 -9.62 -17.01 -1.43
CA VAL A 71 -8.56 -17.91 -1.94
C VAL A 71 -7.22 -17.58 -1.30
N PHE A 72 -6.77 -18.45 -0.42
CA PHE A 72 -5.39 -18.41 0.08
C PHE A 72 -4.43 -18.97 -0.98
N PRO A 73 -3.52 -18.15 -1.51
CA PRO A 73 -2.58 -18.64 -2.51
C PRO A 73 -1.59 -19.65 -1.88
N PRO A 74 -1.19 -20.69 -2.61
CA PRO A 74 -0.22 -21.67 -2.12
C PRO A 74 1.16 -21.03 -1.94
N MET A 75 1.73 -21.09 -0.72
CA MET A 75 3.05 -20.55 -0.37
C MET A 75 4.23 -21.43 -0.81
N GLU A 76 4.10 -22.14 -1.93
CA GLU A 76 5.20 -22.92 -2.49
C GLU A 76 6.35 -22.03 -3.00
N HIS A 77 7.53 -22.64 -3.11
CA HIS A 77 8.76 -21.93 -3.47
C HIS A 77 8.64 -21.21 -4.83
N ASP A 78 7.88 -21.78 -5.76
CA ASP A 78 7.74 -21.30 -7.14
C ASP A 78 6.64 -20.25 -7.31
N THR A 79 5.68 -20.15 -6.38
CA THR A 79 4.58 -19.18 -6.38
C THR A 79 4.87 -17.89 -5.62
N ARG A 80 6.09 -17.69 -5.08
CA ARG A 80 6.49 -16.47 -4.36
C ARG A 80 6.36 -15.16 -5.15
N ARG A 81 6.19 -15.24 -6.47
CA ARG A 81 5.95 -14.07 -7.34
C ARG A 81 4.55 -13.50 -7.24
N GLN A 82 3.59 -14.17 -6.58
CA GLN A 82 2.23 -13.65 -6.39
C GLN A 82 2.20 -12.26 -5.71
N ILE A 83 3.13 -11.99 -4.78
CA ILE A 83 3.28 -10.67 -4.14
C ILE A 83 3.66 -9.56 -5.17
N GLN A 84 4.20 -9.95 -6.33
CA GLN A 84 4.54 -9.03 -7.42
C GLN A 84 3.44 -8.93 -8.49
N GLU A 85 2.41 -9.78 -8.43
CA GLU A 85 1.30 -9.78 -9.39
C GLU A 85 0.14 -8.91 -8.91
N GLY A 86 -0.02 -8.76 -7.59
CA GLY A 86 -1.04 -7.88 -7.02
C GLY A 86 -0.77 -6.40 -7.30
N ASN A 87 -1.85 -5.65 -7.50
CA ASN A 87 -1.79 -4.20 -7.76
C ASN A 87 -1.24 -3.37 -6.59
N TRP A 88 -1.33 -3.89 -5.36
CA TRP A 88 -0.87 -3.22 -4.15
C TRP A 88 0.05 -4.10 -3.31
N GLN A 89 1.02 -3.45 -2.65
CA GLN A 89 1.82 -4.05 -1.59
C GLN A 89 1.58 -3.26 -0.32
N ILE A 90 0.67 -3.75 0.53
CA ILE A 90 0.27 -3.10 1.77
C ILE A 90 1.05 -3.74 2.91
N CYS A 91 1.84 -2.95 3.64
CA CYS A 91 2.68 -3.46 4.71
C CYS A 91 2.57 -2.58 5.97
N ASN A 92 2.30 -3.22 7.11
CA ASN A 92 2.41 -2.59 8.42
C ASN A 92 3.68 -3.10 9.10
N VAL A 93 4.74 -2.27 9.07
CA VAL A 93 6.06 -2.64 9.59
C VAL A 93 6.23 -2.20 11.04
N THR A 94 6.72 -3.12 11.87
CA THR A 94 6.93 -2.87 13.32
C THR A 94 8.40 -2.70 13.70
N THR A 95 9.33 -3.05 12.80
CA THR A 95 10.77 -2.96 13.07
C THR A 95 11.47 -2.08 12.01
N PRO A 96 12.50 -1.31 12.41
CA PRO A 96 13.28 -0.50 11.46
C PRO A 96 13.97 -1.33 10.38
N ALA A 97 14.40 -2.55 10.71
CA ALA A 97 15.02 -3.46 9.75
C ALA A 97 14.03 -3.87 8.65
N ASN A 98 12.79 -4.21 9.00
CA ASN A 98 11.75 -4.54 8.02
C ASN A 98 11.44 -3.33 7.13
N TYR A 99 11.40 -2.12 7.70
CA TYR A 99 11.20 -0.90 6.93
C TYR A 99 12.33 -0.65 5.93
N PHE A 100 13.59 -0.81 6.36
CA PHE A 100 14.75 -0.70 5.48
C PHE A 100 14.70 -1.70 4.33
N HIS A 101 14.42 -2.96 4.63
CA HIS A 101 14.33 -4.00 3.60
C HIS A 101 13.16 -3.79 2.63
N LEU A 102 12.07 -3.16 3.08
CA LEU A 102 10.95 -2.81 2.21
C LEU A 102 11.31 -1.70 1.22
N LEU A 103 12.07 -0.68 1.64
CA LEU A 103 12.52 0.41 0.76
C LEU A 103 13.60 -0.02 -0.24
N CYS A 104 14.38 -1.06 0.10
CA CYS A 104 15.48 -1.57 -0.73
C CYS A 104 15.12 -2.79 -1.58
N ARG A 105 13.82 -3.14 -1.67
CA ARG A 105 13.33 -4.33 -2.38
C ARG A 105 13.46 -4.22 -3.90
#